data_AF-A0A358M435-F1
#
_entry.id   AF-A0A358M435-F1
#
_cell.length_a   1.000
_cell.length_b   1.000
_cell.length_c   1.000
_cell.angle_alpha   90.00
_cell.angle_beta   90.00
_cell.angle_gamma   90.00
#
_symmetry.space_group_name_H-M   'P 1'
#
loop_
_entity.id
_entity.type
_entity.pdbx_description
1 polymer ?
#
loop_
_entity_poly.entity_id
_entity_poly.type
_entity_poly.pdbx_seq_one_letter_code
_entity_poly.pdbx_strand_id
1 'polypeptide(L)'
;DAASLPAAERERLYRIGLNELAAGRMAALTMAGGQGTRLGHTGPKGTYDIGLPSHKSLFEIQCCGLKKISEEAGRTVPWYIMTSRINHDETTAFFAAHDYFGYGRENIYFFPQMMIPAMDREGRLLLENKYTVLKSPNGNGGLFASLLQSGGIEDMRRRGVTRIFICGIDNCLVKMADPLFLGFFEESGEKAAAKSFLKRTADEKAGVFCKRGGAPCVIEYTEIPKALAEQKDEQGTWVYGDTNVLNYIFELDTAERL
;
A
#
# COMPACT_ATOMS: atom_id res chain seq x y z
N ASP A 1 9.49 -0.43 18.56
CA ASP A 1 9.59 -1.62 17.69
C ASP A 1 8.53 -2.64 18.14
N ALA A 2 7.74 -3.19 17.21
CA ALA A 2 6.73 -4.20 17.54
C ALA A 2 7.33 -5.47 18.18
N ALA A 3 8.59 -5.79 17.84
CA ALA A 3 9.32 -6.92 18.42
C ALA A 3 9.76 -6.65 19.87
N SER A 4 9.96 -5.38 20.24
CA SER A 4 10.35 -5.00 21.61
C SER A 4 9.15 -4.82 22.56
N LEU A 5 7.91 -4.90 22.05
CA LEU A 5 6.72 -4.81 22.90
C LEU A 5 6.58 -6.04 23.80
N PRO A 6 6.23 -5.86 25.08
CA PRO A 6 5.87 -6.96 25.98
C PRO A 6 4.76 -7.83 25.37
N ALA A 7 4.78 -9.14 25.64
CA ALA A 7 3.82 -10.07 25.04
C ALA A 7 2.35 -9.73 25.37
N ALA A 8 2.08 -9.34 26.61
CA ALA A 8 0.75 -8.91 27.03
C ALA A 8 0.26 -7.67 26.26
N GLU A 9 1.18 -6.76 25.96
CA GLU A 9 0.86 -5.52 25.24
C GLU A 9 0.57 -5.78 23.77
N ARG A 10 1.40 -6.62 23.13
CA ARG A 10 1.17 -7.07 21.76
C ARG A 10 -0.17 -7.80 21.62
N GLU A 11 -0.52 -8.64 22.58
CA GLU A 11 -1.81 -9.34 22.59
C GLU A 11 -3.00 -8.38 22.75
N ARG A 12 -2.86 -7.38 23.64
CA ARG A 12 -3.89 -6.36 23.83
C ARG A 12 -4.13 -5.55 22.55
N LEU A 13 -3.07 -5.05 21.93
CA LEU A 13 -3.16 -4.31 20.66
C LEU A 13 -3.74 -5.18 19.54
N TYR A 14 -3.26 -6.43 19.42
CA TYR A 14 -3.79 -7.36 18.43
C TYR A 14 -5.29 -7.56 18.57
N ARG A 15 -5.79 -7.74 19.81
CA ARG A 15 -7.21 -7.89 20.09
C ARG A 15 -8.02 -6.62 19.81
N ILE A 16 -7.47 -5.44 20.05
CA ILE A 16 -8.10 -4.16 19.63
C ILE A 16 -8.31 -4.18 18.11
N GLY A 17 -7.24 -4.43 17.34
CA GLY A 17 -7.36 -4.47 15.88
C GLY A 17 -8.29 -5.55 15.37
N LEU A 18 -8.30 -6.73 16.01
CA LEU A 18 -9.22 -7.81 15.63
C LEU A 18 -10.69 -7.41 15.86
N ASN A 19 -10.99 -6.70 16.95
CA ASN A 19 -12.33 -6.17 17.21
C ASN A 19 -12.77 -5.12 16.17
N GLU A 20 -11.85 -4.26 15.72
CA GLU A 20 -12.11 -3.30 14.64
C GLU A 20 -12.44 -4.00 13.31
N LEU A 21 -11.68 -5.05 12.98
CA LEU A 21 -11.91 -5.88 11.80
C LEU A 21 -13.24 -6.62 11.87
N ALA A 22 -13.55 -7.22 13.02
CA ALA A 22 -14.83 -7.91 13.27
C ALA A 22 -16.02 -6.95 13.14
N ALA A 23 -15.84 -5.69 13.52
CA ALA A 23 -16.84 -4.64 13.34
C ALA A 23 -16.93 -4.08 11.90
N GLY A 24 -16.10 -4.57 10.97
CA GLY A 24 -16.11 -4.17 9.57
C GLY A 24 -15.54 -2.76 9.30
N ARG A 25 -14.72 -2.24 10.21
CA ARG A 25 -14.24 -0.84 10.15
C ARG A 25 -13.00 -0.62 9.28
N MET A 26 -12.40 -1.68 8.73
CA MET A 26 -11.21 -1.58 7.88
C MET A 26 -11.44 -2.17 6.48
N ALA A 27 -10.90 -1.48 5.47
CA ALA A 27 -10.63 -2.03 4.15
C ALA A 27 -9.13 -2.17 3.91
N ALA A 28 -8.74 -3.13 3.07
CA ALA A 28 -7.39 -3.24 2.53
C ALA A 28 -7.32 -2.59 1.14
N LEU A 29 -6.22 -1.91 0.84
CA LEU A 29 -5.96 -1.27 -0.44
C LEU A 29 -4.56 -1.63 -0.93
N THR A 30 -4.50 -2.33 -2.06
CA THR A 30 -3.23 -2.68 -2.73
C THR A 30 -2.96 -1.74 -3.90
N MET A 31 -1.79 -1.10 -3.89
CA MET A 31 -1.24 -0.36 -5.02
C MET A 31 -0.60 -1.34 -6.02
N ALA A 32 -1.30 -1.61 -7.12
CA ALA A 32 -0.94 -2.58 -8.17
C ALA A 32 -0.84 -1.94 -9.56
N GLY A 33 -0.53 -0.64 -9.64
CA GLY A 33 -0.38 0.08 -10.91
C GLY A 33 0.89 -0.27 -11.71
N GLY A 34 1.83 -0.98 -11.10
CA GLY A 34 3.11 -1.35 -11.72
C GLY A 34 3.01 -2.52 -12.69
N GLN A 35 3.75 -2.41 -13.79
CA GLN A 35 4.03 -3.52 -14.71
C GLN A 35 5.22 -4.35 -14.20
N GLY A 36 5.23 -5.65 -14.50
CA GLY A 36 6.29 -6.58 -14.11
C GLY A 36 7.57 -6.52 -14.96
N THR A 37 7.68 -5.56 -15.88
CA THR A 37 8.73 -5.53 -16.92
C THR A 37 10.16 -5.57 -16.38
N ARG A 38 10.44 -4.90 -15.25
CA ARG A 38 11.77 -4.94 -14.60
C ARG A 38 12.16 -6.32 -14.05
N LEU A 39 11.17 -7.18 -13.81
CA LEU A 39 11.35 -8.56 -13.38
C LEU A 39 11.45 -9.53 -14.58
N GLY A 40 11.41 -9.02 -15.82
CA GLY A 40 11.28 -9.85 -17.02
C GLY A 40 9.89 -10.47 -17.18
N HIS A 41 8.90 -10.00 -16.42
CA HIS A 41 7.52 -10.48 -16.46
C HIS A 41 6.68 -9.66 -17.42
N THR A 42 5.90 -10.34 -18.25
CA THR A 42 4.92 -9.70 -19.14
C THR A 42 3.59 -9.61 -18.42
N GLY A 43 3.08 -8.38 -18.24
CA GLY A 43 1.81 -8.12 -17.59
C GLY A 43 1.92 -7.55 -16.17
N PRO A 44 0.79 -7.42 -15.46
CA PRO A 44 0.71 -6.77 -14.16
C PRO A 44 1.65 -7.44 -13.14
N LYS A 45 2.38 -6.63 -12.35
CA LYS A 45 3.35 -7.13 -11.37
C LYS A 45 2.73 -8.13 -10.37
N GLY A 46 1.46 -7.94 -10.01
CA GLY A 46 0.77 -8.82 -9.06
C GLY A 46 0.52 -10.24 -9.56
N THR A 47 0.60 -10.49 -10.87
CA THR A 47 0.46 -11.85 -11.42
C THR A 47 1.78 -12.62 -11.44
N TYR A 48 2.87 -12.00 -10.96
CA TYR A 48 4.19 -12.61 -10.94
C TYR A 48 4.25 -13.78 -9.95
N ASP A 49 4.75 -14.92 -10.41
CA ASP A 49 5.12 -16.07 -9.57
C ASP A 49 6.59 -15.95 -9.17
N ILE A 50 6.84 -15.87 -7.87
CA ILE A 50 8.19 -15.76 -7.29
C ILE A 50 8.89 -17.11 -7.13
N GLY A 51 8.27 -18.21 -7.58
CA GLY A 51 8.85 -19.56 -7.56
C GLY A 51 8.71 -20.29 -6.22
N LEU A 52 7.66 -19.98 -5.45
CA LEU A 52 7.32 -20.79 -4.27
C LEU A 52 6.86 -22.19 -4.70
N PRO A 53 6.99 -23.23 -3.86
CA PRO A 53 6.48 -24.57 -4.18
C PRO A 53 4.98 -24.61 -4.55
N SER A 54 4.21 -23.63 -4.07
CA SER A 54 2.79 -23.51 -4.40
C SER A 54 2.49 -22.75 -5.70
N HIS A 55 3.50 -22.13 -6.33
CA HIS A 55 3.38 -21.33 -7.56
C HIS A 55 2.32 -20.21 -7.49
N LYS A 56 2.09 -19.68 -6.29
CA LYS A 56 1.10 -18.63 -6.06
C LYS A 56 1.64 -17.30 -6.57
N SER A 57 0.80 -16.57 -7.30
CA SER A 57 1.10 -15.19 -7.68
C SER A 57 1.12 -14.26 -6.46
N LEU A 58 1.72 -13.07 -6.59
CA LEU A 58 1.69 -12.05 -5.53
C LEU A 58 0.25 -11.66 -5.12
N PHE A 59 -0.68 -11.57 -6.07
CA PHE A 59 -2.10 -11.33 -5.77
C PHE A 59 -2.70 -12.46 -4.94
N GLU A 60 -2.41 -13.71 -5.28
CA GLU A 60 -2.92 -14.86 -4.54
C GLU A 60 -2.32 -14.92 -3.12
N ILE A 61 -1.04 -14.59 -2.95
CA ILE A 61 -0.39 -14.51 -1.64
C ILE A 61 -1.08 -13.45 -0.75
N GLN A 62 -1.34 -12.25 -1.28
CA GLN A 62 -2.07 -11.22 -0.52
C GLN A 62 -3.51 -11.65 -0.23
N CYS A 63 -4.18 -12.29 -1.19
CA CYS A 63 -5.53 -12.82 -0.99
C CYS A 63 -5.56 -13.88 0.12
N CYS A 64 -4.60 -14.81 0.17
CA CYS A 64 -4.48 -15.78 1.27
C CYS A 64 -4.32 -15.10 2.63
N GLY A 65 -3.53 -14.03 2.71
CA GLY A 65 -3.39 -13.23 3.91
C GLY A 65 -4.72 -12.61 4.36
N LEU A 66 -5.46 -12.02 3.41
CA LEU A 66 -6.78 -11.45 3.67
C LEU A 66 -7.83 -12.49 4.08
N LYS A 67 -7.83 -13.67 3.48
CA LYS A 67 -8.72 -14.78 3.86
C LYS A 67 -8.48 -15.20 5.30
N LYS A 68 -7.21 -15.43 5.66
CA LYS A 68 -6.84 -15.82 7.02
C LYS A 68 -7.34 -14.82 8.05
N ILE A 69 -7.08 -13.52 7.82
CA ILE A 69 -7.50 -12.52 8.80
C ILE A 69 -9.01 -12.27 8.82
N SER A 70 -9.67 -12.41 7.66
CA SER A 70 -11.13 -12.32 7.58
C SER A 70 -11.81 -13.44 8.35
N GLU A 71 -11.27 -14.67 8.27
CA GLU A 71 -11.74 -15.83 9.04
C GLU A 71 -11.55 -15.61 10.54
N GLU A 72 -10.37 -15.15 10.95
CA GLU A 72 -10.06 -14.87 12.35
C GLU A 72 -10.93 -13.75 12.94
N ALA A 73 -11.22 -12.71 12.15
CA ALA A 73 -12.12 -11.63 12.54
C ALA A 73 -13.61 -11.99 12.46
N GLY A 74 -13.96 -13.12 11.83
CA GLY A 74 -15.35 -13.49 11.53
C GLY A 74 -16.04 -12.54 10.55
N ARG A 75 -15.28 -11.73 9.80
CA ARG A 75 -15.78 -10.70 8.89
C ARG A 75 -14.84 -10.50 7.71
N THR A 76 -15.37 -10.56 6.48
CA THR A 76 -14.58 -10.30 5.27
C THR A 76 -14.12 -8.85 5.19
N VAL A 77 -12.81 -8.66 5.00
CA VAL A 77 -12.21 -7.33 4.79
C VAL A 77 -12.38 -6.92 3.32
N PRO A 78 -13.07 -5.82 2.99
CA PRO A 78 -13.16 -5.35 1.61
C PRO A 78 -11.77 -5.04 1.03
N TRP A 79 -11.50 -5.50 -0.19
CA TRP A 79 -10.21 -5.33 -0.85
C TRP A 79 -10.30 -4.42 -2.07
N TYR A 80 -9.57 -3.31 -2.01
CA TYR A 80 -9.49 -2.32 -3.07
C TYR A 80 -8.16 -2.49 -3.79
N ILE A 81 -8.18 -2.57 -5.12
CA ILE A 81 -6.99 -2.80 -5.92
C ILE A 81 -6.85 -1.66 -6.91
N MET A 82 -5.86 -0.79 -6.66
CA MET A 82 -5.52 0.29 -7.56
C MET A 82 -4.65 -0.25 -8.70
N THR A 83 -5.15 -0.20 -9.92
CA THR A 83 -4.40 -0.60 -11.12
C THR A 83 -3.89 0.64 -11.86
N SER A 84 -3.22 0.45 -13.00
CA SER A 84 -3.05 1.49 -14.02
C SER A 84 -4.08 1.28 -15.13
N ARG A 85 -4.25 2.28 -16.01
CA ARG A 85 -5.06 2.09 -17.22
C ARG A 85 -4.51 1.00 -18.14
N ILE A 86 -3.18 0.82 -18.14
CA ILE A 86 -2.50 -0.12 -19.03
C ILE A 86 -2.73 -1.56 -18.56
N ASN A 87 -2.79 -1.81 -17.25
CA ASN A 87 -2.86 -3.16 -16.69
C ASN A 87 -4.22 -3.51 -16.08
N HIS A 88 -5.23 -2.64 -16.20
CA HIS A 88 -6.54 -2.84 -15.57
C HIS A 88 -7.24 -4.09 -16.10
N ASP A 89 -7.38 -4.19 -17.42
CA ASP A 89 -8.12 -5.27 -18.07
C ASP A 89 -7.42 -6.61 -17.85
N GLU A 90 -6.10 -6.66 -17.99
CA GLU A 90 -5.29 -7.85 -17.69
C GLU A 90 -5.43 -8.28 -16.21
N THR A 91 -5.43 -7.32 -15.28
CA THR A 91 -5.58 -7.61 -13.84
C THR A 91 -6.96 -8.18 -13.55
N THR A 92 -8.03 -7.54 -14.04
CA THR A 92 -9.40 -8.01 -13.79
C THR A 92 -9.68 -9.36 -14.44
N ALA A 93 -9.17 -9.59 -15.65
CA ALA A 93 -9.24 -10.88 -16.34
C ALA A 93 -8.48 -11.97 -15.56
N PHE A 94 -7.30 -11.67 -15.03
CA PHE A 94 -6.53 -12.60 -14.21
C PHE A 94 -7.32 -13.05 -12.97
N PHE A 95 -7.93 -12.11 -12.24
CA PHE A 95 -8.76 -12.46 -11.08
C PHE A 95 -9.99 -13.29 -11.50
N ALA A 96 -10.67 -12.94 -12.58
CA ALA A 96 -11.83 -13.70 -13.06
C ALA A 96 -11.45 -15.14 -13.47
N ALA A 97 -10.31 -15.32 -14.15
CA ALA A 97 -9.80 -16.64 -14.55
C ALA A 97 -9.46 -17.54 -13.36
N HIS A 98 -9.20 -16.97 -12.18
CA HIS A 98 -8.88 -17.70 -10.95
C HIS A 98 -10.04 -17.68 -9.93
N ASP A 99 -11.27 -17.40 -10.38
CA ASP A 99 -12.46 -17.31 -9.52
C ASP A 99 -12.25 -16.39 -8.29
N TYR A 100 -11.57 -15.26 -8.52
CA TYR A 100 -11.18 -14.30 -7.48
C TYR A 100 -10.42 -14.93 -6.31
N PHE A 101 -9.67 -16.01 -6.60
CA PHE A 101 -8.99 -16.86 -5.63
C PHE A 101 -9.91 -17.38 -4.53
N GLY A 102 -11.23 -17.45 -4.78
CA GLY A 102 -12.29 -17.75 -3.81
C GLY A 102 -12.50 -16.68 -2.73
N TYR A 103 -12.22 -15.40 -3.01
CA TYR A 103 -12.46 -14.28 -2.08
C TYR A 103 -13.86 -13.66 -2.20
N GLY A 104 -14.57 -13.95 -3.29
CA GLY A 104 -15.84 -13.30 -3.65
C GLY A 104 -15.62 -12.00 -4.41
N ARG A 105 -16.20 -11.90 -5.62
CA ARG A 105 -16.10 -10.74 -6.50
C ARG A 105 -16.62 -9.45 -5.85
N GLU A 106 -17.68 -9.58 -5.05
CA GLU A 106 -18.36 -8.50 -4.34
C GLU A 106 -17.50 -7.85 -3.26
N ASN A 107 -16.45 -8.54 -2.80
CA ASN A 107 -15.50 -8.04 -1.81
C ASN A 107 -14.28 -7.37 -2.43
N ILE A 108 -14.19 -7.34 -3.78
CA ILE A 108 -13.06 -6.74 -4.49
C ILE A 108 -13.52 -5.55 -5.33
N TYR A 109 -12.87 -4.41 -5.13
CA TYR A 109 -13.11 -3.18 -5.88
C TYR A 109 -11.86 -2.80 -6.69
N PHE A 110 -11.93 -2.95 -8.01
CA PHE A 110 -10.85 -2.53 -8.91
C PHE A 110 -11.07 -1.09 -9.36
N PHE A 111 -10.02 -0.29 -9.34
CA PHE A 111 -10.08 1.07 -9.88
C PHE A 111 -8.73 1.45 -10.51
N PRO A 112 -8.73 2.07 -11.71
CA PRO A 112 -7.50 2.53 -12.32
C PRO A 112 -7.04 3.85 -11.70
N GLN A 113 -5.73 3.98 -11.47
CA GLN A 113 -5.13 5.24 -11.07
C GLN A 113 -5.24 6.29 -12.17
N MET A 114 -5.25 7.55 -11.76
CA MET A 114 -5.21 8.68 -12.66
C MET A 114 -3.89 8.75 -13.44
N MET A 115 -3.96 9.37 -14.62
CA MET A 115 -2.81 9.57 -15.48
C MET A 115 -2.63 11.07 -15.70
N ILE A 116 -1.39 11.55 -15.64
CA ILE A 116 -1.05 12.95 -15.90
C ILE A 116 -0.42 13.12 -17.28
N PRO A 117 -0.65 14.25 -17.97
CA PRO A 117 0.04 14.55 -19.23
C PRO A 117 1.55 14.58 -19.06
N ALA A 118 2.26 13.97 -20.00
CA ALA A 118 3.71 14.08 -20.09
C ALA A 118 4.11 15.40 -20.77
N MET A 119 5.17 16.03 -20.28
CA MET A 119 5.70 17.27 -20.81
C MET A 119 7.19 17.11 -21.14
N ASP A 120 7.66 17.86 -22.13
CA ASP A 120 9.09 18.07 -22.30
C ASP A 120 9.65 19.08 -21.29
N ARG A 121 10.96 19.34 -21.39
CA ARG A 121 11.67 20.24 -20.46
C ARG A 121 11.24 21.70 -20.61
N GLU A 122 10.59 22.06 -21.71
CA GLU A 122 10.06 23.40 -21.97
C GLU A 122 8.58 23.53 -21.55
N GLY A 123 7.99 22.47 -20.97
CA GLY A 123 6.60 22.47 -20.51
C GLY A 123 5.57 22.24 -21.62
N ARG A 124 5.98 21.78 -22.80
CA ARG A 124 5.06 21.46 -23.90
C ARG A 124 4.55 20.03 -23.74
N LEU A 125 3.26 19.83 -24.02
CA LEU A 125 2.64 18.51 -23.97
C LEU A 125 3.26 17.58 -25.01
N LEU A 126 3.64 16.38 -24.58
CA LEU A 126 4.07 15.32 -25.48
C LEU A 126 2.84 14.63 -26.08
N LEU A 127 2.94 14.28 -27.37
CA LEU A 127 1.91 13.53 -28.08
C LEU A 127 2.34 12.09 -28.24
N GLU A 128 1.45 11.15 -27.92
CA GLU A 128 1.62 9.73 -28.24
C GLU A 128 1.42 9.50 -29.74
N ASN A 129 0.43 10.21 -30.31
CA ASN A 129 0.15 10.26 -31.73
C ASN A 129 -0.50 11.62 -32.08
N LYS A 130 -0.81 11.86 -33.36
CA LYS A 130 -1.34 13.15 -33.85
C LYS A 130 -2.59 13.68 -33.10
N TYR A 131 -3.34 12.82 -32.41
CA TYR A 131 -4.61 13.16 -31.78
C TYR A 131 -4.65 12.86 -30.27
N THR A 132 -3.60 12.25 -29.71
CA THR A 132 -3.57 11.80 -28.32
C THR A 132 -2.35 12.35 -27.58
N VAL A 133 -2.60 13.03 -26.46
CA VAL A 133 -1.56 13.46 -25.53
C VAL A 133 -1.00 12.24 -24.81
N LEU A 134 0.33 12.12 -24.80
CA LEU A 134 1.05 11.12 -24.03
C LEU A 134 0.80 11.34 -22.54
N LYS A 135 0.44 10.28 -21.81
CA LYS A 135 0.20 10.33 -20.38
C LYS A 135 1.03 9.29 -19.65
N SER A 136 1.39 9.59 -18.41
CA SER A 136 2.09 8.69 -17.50
C SER A 136 1.27 8.49 -16.22
N PRO A 137 1.41 7.36 -15.51
CA PRO A 137 0.89 7.24 -14.15
C PRO A 137 1.33 8.41 -13.29
N ASN A 138 0.44 8.93 -12.44
CA ASN A 138 0.73 10.06 -11.56
C ASN A 138 1.47 9.68 -10.28
N GLY A 139 2.10 8.51 -10.26
CA GLY A 139 2.82 7.96 -9.11
C GLY A 139 1.89 7.48 -7.99
N ASN A 140 2.47 6.82 -6.98
CA ASN A 140 1.71 6.24 -5.87
C ASN A 140 0.99 7.31 -5.03
N GLY A 141 1.48 8.56 -5.02
CA GLY A 141 0.81 9.69 -4.36
C GLY A 141 -0.53 10.05 -5.00
N GLY A 142 -0.77 9.65 -6.24
CA GLY A 142 -2.05 9.79 -6.93
C GLY A 142 -3.17 8.89 -6.40
N LEU A 143 -2.88 8.06 -5.39
CA LEU A 143 -3.80 7.10 -4.79
C LEU A 143 -5.09 7.74 -4.30
N PHE A 144 -5.01 8.79 -3.48
CA PHE A 144 -6.18 9.39 -2.82
C PHE A 144 -7.14 10.02 -3.84
N ALA A 145 -6.61 10.82 -4.76
CA ALA A 145 -7.37 11.38 -5.87
C ALA A 145 -8.02 10.30 -6.76
N SER A 146 -7.29 9.20 -7.03
CA SER A 146 -7.83 8.08 -7.82
C SER A 146 -8.94 7.34 -7.09
N LEU A 147 -8.78 7.13 -5.78
CA LEU A 147 -9.77 6.48 -4.93
C LEU A 147 -11.06 7.30 -4.85
N LEU A 148 -10.95 8.61 -4.63
CA LEU A 148 -12.07 9.55 -4.63
C LEU A 148 -12.79 9.56 -5.97
N GLN A 149 -12.07 9.79 -7.08
CA GLN A 149 -12.67 9.84 -8.42
C GLN A 149 -13.37 8.52 -8.80
N SER A 150 -12.85 7.39 -8.33
CA SER A 150 -13.42 6.08 -8.62
C SER A 150 -14.73 5.78 -7.87
N GLY A 151 -15.15 6.62 -6.91
CA GLY A 151 -16.27 6.33 -6.01
C GLY A 151 -15.94 5.32 -4.89
N GLY A 152 -14.65 5.03 -4.68
CA GLY A 152 -14.19 4.04 -3.71
C GLY A 152 -14.37 4.49 -2.27
N ILE A 153 -14.24 5.80 -2.00
CA ILE A 153 -14.51 6.38 -0.66
C ILE A 153 -15.98 6.17 -0.29
N GLU A 154 -16.90 6.43 -1.23
CA GLU A 154 -18.33 6.24 -1.04
C GLU A 154 -18.69 4.77 -0.86
N ASP A 155 -18.03 3.85 -1.58
CA ASP A 155 -18.21 2.41 -1.38
C ASP A 155 -17.74 1.96 0.01
N MET A 156 -16.56 2.43 0.46
CA MET A 156 -16.05 2.18 1.81
C MET A 156 -17.04 2.67 2.88
N ARG A 157 -17.56 3.89 2.72
CA ARG A 157 -18.53 4.48 3.64
C ARG A 157 -19.84 3.69 3.70
N ARG A 158 -20.37 3.24 2.55
CA ARG A 158 -21.55 2.35 2.49
C ARG A 158 -21.34 1.03 3.21
N ARG A 159 -20.11 0.51 3.21
CA ARG A 159 -19.73 -0.74 3.90
C ARG A 159 -19.43 -0.56 5.40
N GLY A 160 -19.46 0.67 5.92
CA GLY A 160 -19.14 0.98 7.32
C GLY A 160 -17.64 1.05 7.62
N VAL A 161 -16.80 1.12 6.58
CA VAL A 161 -15.35 1.24 6.73
C VAL A 161 -15.00 2.66 7.20
N THR A 162 -14.08 2.76 8.15
CA THR A 162 -13.54 4.02 8.68
C THR A 162 -12.01 4.09 8.62
N ARG A 163 -11.33 2.98 8.29
CA ARG A 163 -9.87 2.84 8.17
C ARG A 163 -9.48 2.19 6.85
N ILE A 164 -8.38 2.63 6.27
CA ILE A 164 -7.79 2.04 5.06
C ILE A 164 -6.39 1.54 5.40
N PHE A 165 -6.18 0.24 5.35
CA PHE A 165 -4.84 -0.36 5.31
C PHE A 165 -4.31 -0.32 3.88
N ILE A 166 -3.18 0.34 3.65
CA ILE A 166 -2.59 0.53 2.31
C ILE A 166 -1.29 -0.25 2.22
N CYS A 167 -1.09 -1.00 1.13
CA CYS A 167 0.16 -1.69 0.85
C CYS A 167 0.56 -1.67 -0.64
N GLY A 168 1.84 -1.88 -0.94
CA GLY A 168 2.32 -2.18 -2.30
C GLY A 168 2.14 -3.66 -2.67
N ILE A 169 1.96 -3.95 -3.96
CA ILE A 169 1.83 -5.33 -4.47
C ILE A 169 3.13 -6.16 -4.38
N ASP A 170 4.30 -5.52 -4.30
CA ASP A 170 5.60 -6.19 -4.39
C ASP A 170 6.13 -6.77 -3.08
N ASN A 171 5.53 -6.40 -1.95
CA ASN A 171 5.87 -6.99 -0.67
C ASN A 171 5.16 -8.34 -0.49
N CYS A 172 5.84 -9.44 -0.82
CA CYS A 172 5.32 -10.80 -0.63
C CYS A 172 5.18 -11.22 0.85
N LEU A 173 5.77 -10.46 1.79
CA LEU A 173 5.72 -10.70 3.23
C LEU A 173 4.72 -9.79 3.94
N VAL A 174 3.92 -9.01 3.20
CA VAL A 174 2.96 -8.09 3.79
C VAL A 174 1.95 -8.85 4.65
N LYS A 175 1.79 -8.40 5.90
CA LYS A 175 0.68 -8.82 6.76
C LYS A 175 -0.55 -8.01 6.36
N MET A 176 -1.39 -8.58 5.50
CA MET A 176 -2.59 -7.91 5.01
C MET A 176 -3.57 -7.62 6.16
N ALA A 177 -4.06 -6.38 6.24
CA ALA A 177 -4.97 -5.92 7.29
C ALA A 177 -4.50 -6.31 8.71
N ASP A 178 -3.21 -6.08 9.00
CA ASP A 178 -2.54 -6.51 10.24
C ASP A 178 -3.23 -5.96 11.51
N PRO A 179 -3.83 -6.82 12.37
CA PRO A 179 -4.53 -6.39 13.57
C PRO A 179 -3.61 -5.72 14.59
N LEU A 180 -2.34 -6.13 14.68
CA LEU A 180 -1.40 -5.49 15.61
C LEU A 180 -1.17 -4.03 15.20
N PHE A 181 -1.07 -3.77 13.90
CA PHE A 181 -0.88 -2.42 13.38
C PHE A 181 -2.13 -1.58 13.54
N LEU A 182 -3.31 -2.17 13.31
CA LEU A 182 -4.58 -1.49 13.53
C LEU A 182 -4.79 -1.16 15.01
N GLY A 183 -4.49 -2.09 15.92
CA GLY A 183 -4.57 -1.81 17.36
C GLY A 183 -3.65 -0.69 17.81
N PHE A 184 -2.41 -0.67 17.30
CA PHE A 184 -1.48 0.44 17.53
C PHE A 184 -2.02 1.76 16.99
N PHE A 185 -2.61 1.74 15.79
CA PHE A 185 -3.23 2.92 15.19
C PHE A 185 -4.40 3.45 16.00
N GLU A 186 -5.31 2.59 16.47
CA GLU A 186 -6.45 3.04 17.28
C GLU A 186 -6.00 3.61 18.64
N GLU A 187 -4.99 3.01 19.27
CA GLU A 187 -4.48 3.51 20.54
C GLU A 187 -3.75 4.86 20.40
N SER A 188 -3.03 5.06 19.30
CA SER A 188 -2.28 6.32 19.11
C SER A 188 -3.19 7.53 19.00
N GLY A 189 -4.45 7.35 18.58
CA GLY A 189 -5.39 8.43 18.30
C GLY A 189 -5.00 9.29 17.10
N GLU A 190 -4.04 8.82 16.28
CA GLU A 190 -3.55 9.51 15.10
C GLU A 190 -4.45 9.26 13.88
N LYS A 191 -4.32 10.12 12.87
CA LYS A 191 -5.12 10.02 11.63
C LYS A 191 -4.45 9.22 10.52
N ALA A 192 -3.14 9.03 10.65
CA ALA A 192 -2.34 8.20 9.77
C ALA A 192 -1.21 7.56 10.55
N ALA A 193 -0.86 6.32 10.20
CA ALA A 193 0.33 5.65 10.70
C ALA A 193 1.04 4.92 9.56
N ALA A 194 2.33 4.70 9.72
CA ALA A 194 3.15 3.96 8.77
C ALA A 194 3.96 2.88 9.49
N LYS A 195 4.24 1.78 8.80
CA LYS A 195 5.30 0.85 9.24
C LYS A 195 6.62 1.25 8.59
N SER A 196 7.70 1.05 9.35
CA SER A 196 9.07 1.17 8.88
C SER A 196 9.84 -0.11 9.15
N PHE A 197 10.97 -0.25 8.47
CA PHE A 197 12.06 -1.11 8.92
C PHE A 197 13.31 -0.25 9.12
N LEU A 198 14.19 -0.69 10.01
CA LEU A 198 15.51 -0.07 10.11
C LEU A 198 16.34 -0.44 8.88
N LYS A 199 16.85 0.57 8.19
CA LYS A 199 17.77 0.37 7.06
C LYS A 199 19.02 -0.39 7.50
N ARG A 200 19.54 -1.22 6.59
CA ARG A 200 20.75 -2.03 6.86
C ARG A 200 22.03 -1.27 6.55
N THR A 201 22.01 -0.51 5.45
CA THR A 201 23.17 0.24 4.96
C THR A 201 22.76 1.67 4.60
N ALA A 202 23.74 2.57 4.51
CA ALA A 202 23.49 3.96 4.17
C ALA A 202 23.04 4.16 2.70
N ASP A 203 23.37 3.22 1.82
CA ASP A 203 23.10 3.26 0.38
C ASP A 203 21.83 2.48 -0.03
N GLU A 204 21.05 2.02 0.95
CA GLU A 204 19.76 1.36 0.70
C GLU A 204 18.83 2.28 -0.11
N LYS A 205 18.31 1.76 -1.23
CA LYS A 205 17.50 2.53 -2.18
C LYS A 205 16.04 2.60 -1.76
N ALA A 206 15.81 3.25 -0.63
CA ALA A 206 14.47 3.46 -0.09
C ALA A 206 14.37 4.82 0.61
N GLY A 207 13.20 5.45 0.50
CA GLY A 207 12.92 6.67 1.24
C GLY A 207 12.90 6.40 2.74
N VAL A 208 13.25 7.41 3.53
CA VAL A 208 13.27 7.32 5.00
C VAL A 208 12.32 8.36 5.61
N PHE A 209 11.64 7.99 6.69
CA PHE A 209 10.80 8.91 7.43
C PHE A 209 11.65 9.94 8.16
N CYS A 210 11.20 11.19 8.15
CA CYS A 210 11.81 12.29 8.88
C CYS A 210 10.77 13.36 9.20
N LYS A 211 11.21 14.47 9.80
CA LYS A 211 10.39 15.66 10.00
C LYS A 211 10.99 16.84 9.23
N ARG A 212 10.15 17.56 8.49
CA ARG A 212 10.51 18.82 7.82
C ARG A 212 9.57 19.91 8.30
N GLY A 213 10.12 20.95 8.94
CA GLY A 213 9.30 22.02 9.54
C GLY A 213 8.35 21.53 10.64
N GLY A 214 8.75 20.48 11.38
CA GLY A 214 7.92 19.87 12.43
C GLY A 214 6.89 18.85 11.94
N ALA A 215 6.58 18.81 10.64
CA ALA A 215 5.64 17.86 10.05
C ALA A 215 6.35 16.57 9.60
N PRO A 216 5.73 15.39 9.76
CA PRO A 216 6.23 14.13 9.19
C PRO A 216 6.33 14.20 7.67
N CYS A 217 7.42 13.68 7.11
CA CYS A 217 7.59 13.49 5.67
C CYS A 217 8.48 12.29 5.37
N VAL A 218 8.56 11.93 4.09
CA VAL A 218 9.54 10.98 3.58
C VAL A 218 10.54 11.76 2.73
N ILE A 219 11.83 11.51 2.93
CA ILE A 219 12.88 11.95 2.01
C ILE A 219 13.31 10.75 1.18
N GLU A 220 13.20 10.87 -0.15
CA GLU A 220 13.56 9.77 -1.05
C GLU A 220 15.08 9.57 -1.10
N TYR A 221 15.52 8.35 -1.40
CA TYR A 221 16.95 8.01 -1.47
C TYR A 221 17.70 8.83 -2.54
N THR A 222 17.00 9.36 -3.53
CA THR A 222 17.53 10.26 -4.56
C THR A 222 17.72 11.69 -4.08
N GLU A 223 17.12 12.07 -2.95
CA GLU A 223 17.06 13.43 -2.43
C GLU A 223 17.82 13.60 -1.11
N ILE A 224 18.05 12.52 -0.37
CA ILE A 224 18.80 12.56 0.89
C ILE A 224 20.29 12.83 0.65
N PRO A 225 20.88 13.87 1.28
CA PRO A 225 22.32 14.07 1.25
C PRO A 225 23.07 12.90 1.88
N LYS A 226 24.18 12.49 1.26
CA LYS A 226 25.02 11.36 1.73
C LYS A 226 25.39 11.47 3.21
N ALA A 227 25.76 12.66 3.67
CA ALA A 227 26.12 12.89 5.07
C ALA A 227 24.98 12.58 6.05
N LEU A 228 23.72 12.88 5.67
CA LEU A 228 22.54 12.54 6.49
C LEU A 228 22.20 11.05 6.38
N ALA A 229 22.35 10.46 5.20
CA ALA A 229 22.15 9.02 5.01
C ALA A 229 23.14 8.19 5.83
N GLU A 230 24.37 8.66 6.02
CA GLU A 230 25.40 7.99 6.82
C GLU A 230 25.35 8.35 8.32
N GLN A 231 24.50 9.29 8.73
CA GLN A 231 24.48 9.81 10.09
C GLN A 231 23.99 8.77 11.11
N LYS A 232 24.78 8.60 12.17
CA LYS A 232 24.47 7.78 13.34
C LYS A 232 24.48 8.62 14.62
N ASP A 233 23.68 8.21 15.60
CA ASP A 233 23.70 8.78 16.94
C ASP A 233 24.85 8.21 17.79
N GLU A 234 24.95 8.66 19.04
CA GLU A 234 25.99 8.23 20.00
C GLU A 234 25.95 6.72 20.31
N GLN A 235 24.80 6.07 20.06
CA GLN A 235 24.59 4.64 20.29
C GLN A 235 24.88 3.81 19.03
N GLY A 236 25.27 4.47 17.92
CA GLY A 236 25.55 3.82 16.64
C GLY A 236 24.29 3.50 15.82
N THR A 237 23.13 4.02 16.22
CA THR A 237 21.85 3.85 15.52
C THR A 237 21.71 4.90 14.42
N TRP A 238 21.10 4.54 13.30
CA TRP A 238 20.83 5.48 12.22
C TRP A 238 19.88 6.59 12.66
N VAL A 239 20.30 7.86 12.50
CA VAL A 239 19.41 9.01 12.75
C VAL A 239 18.26 9.04 11.75
N TYR A 240 18.55 8.75 10.49
CA TYR A 240 17.58 8.58 9.41
C TYR A 240 17.50 7.09 9.04
N GLY A 241 16.98 6.29 9.97
CA GLY A 241 16.97 4.82 9.89
C GLY A 241 15.65 4.22 9.44
N ASP A 242 14.53 4.90 9.64
CA ASP A 242 13.19 4.37 9.41
C ASP A 242 12.82 4.37 7.92
N THR A 243 13.05 3.25 7.26
CA THR A 243 12.74 3.04 5.85
C THR A 243 11.24 2.97 5.61
N ASN A 244 10.76 3.72 4.63
CA ASN A 244 9.40 3.66 4.13
C ASN A 244 9.16 2.38 3.31
N VAL A 245 8.24 1.53 3.76
CA VAL A 245 7.91 0.25 3.11
C VAL A 245 6.52 0.23 2.48
N LEU A 246 5.96 1.41 2.19
CA LEU A 246 4.66 1.57 1.56
C LEU A 246 3.56 0.81 2.30
N ASN A 247 3.56 0.85 3.63
CA ASN A 247 2.56 0.20 4.46
C ASN A 247 1.98 1.19 5.46
N TYR A 248 0.71 1.53 5.28
CA TYR A 248 0.06 2.62 6.01
C TYR A 248 -1.31 2.23 6.53
N ILE A 249 -1.76 2.91 7.57
CA ILE A 249 -3.18 3.02 7.90
C ILE A 249 -3.56 4.49 7.83
N PHE A 250 -4.68 4.79 7.19
CA PHE A 250 -5.30 6.12 7.20
C PHE A 250 -6.74 6.02 7.71
N GLU A 251 -7.16 7.03 8.45
CA GLU A 251 -8.58 7.32 8.64
C GLU A 251 -9.22 7.66 7.28
N LEU A 252 -10.41 7.13 7.01
CA LEU A 252 -11.12 7.32 5.73
C LEU A 252 -11.36 8.80 5.43
N ASP A 253 -11.84 9.57 6.41
CA ASP A 253 -12.10 11.01 6.27
C ASP A 253 -10.83 11.84 6.07
N THR A 254 -9.68 11.32 6.52
CA THR A 254 -8.38 11.95 6.25
C THR A 254 -7.94 11.63 4.83
N ALA A 255 -8.11 10.39 4.37
CA ALA A 255 -7.82 9.98 2.99
C ALA A 255 -8.69 10.72 1.95
N GLU A 256 -9.93 11.07 2.27
CA GLU A 256 -10.83 11.84 1.38
C GLU A 256 -10.37 13.31 1.19
N ARG A 257 -9.65 13.87 2.15
CA ARG A 257 -9.17 15.27 2.11
C ARG A 257 -7.83 15.45 1.41
N LEU A 258 -7.13 14.36 1.13
CA LEU A 258 -5.81 14.32 0.47
C LEU A 258 -5.96 14.22 -1.05
#